data_AF-A0A1S6XNT2-F1
#
_entry.id   AF-A0A1S6XNT2-F1
#
_cell.length_a   1.000
_cell.length_b   1.000
_cell.length_c   1.000
_cell.angle_alpha   90.00
_cell.angle_beta   90.00
_cell.angle_gamma   90.00
#
_symmetry.space_group_name_H-M   'P 1'
#
loop_
_entity.id
_entity.type
_entity.pdbx_description
1 polymer ?
#
loop_
_entity_poly.entity_id
_entity_poly.type
_entity_poly.pdbx_seq_one_letter_code
_entity_poly.pdbx_strand_id
1 'polypeptide(L)'
;MTSSLVATVAQKYQLSEQEFREAIFKTCISCDISNAEFLVFIYLANDYGLNPLRKEIYAIPKRGGGIIPVVGYRGWLKIIHSHPNYRKMKIKENFDKEGNLFSVTCAMYFKNDPEPFELTEYFKECKRNTEPWNQWPVRMLRHKALIQCACYAFGFSGIYDKDEAERINEAIYLSEINYTPKTIGFLMIYLRKSKN
;
A
#
# COMPACT_ATOMS: atom_id res chain seq x y z
N MET A 1 -25.28 0.14 25.47
CA MET A 1 -24.99 -0.55 24.19
C MET A 1 -23.58 -0.18 23.77
N THR A 2 -22.70 -1.16 23.56
CA THR A 2 -21.36 -0.93 23.01
C THR A 2 -21.49 -0.43 21.56
N SER A 3 -20.99 0.77 21.29
CA SER A 3 -20.96 1.34 19.94
C SER A 3 -20.10 0.46 19.01
N SER A 4 -20.51 0.32 17.74
CA SER A 4 -19.70 -0.37 16.73
C SER A 4 -18.37 0.39 16.51
N LEU A 5 -17.33 -0.29 16.02
CA LEU A 5 -16.07 0.40 15.66
C LEU A 5 -16.34 1.51 14.63
N VAL A 6 -17.18 1.24 13.63
CA VAL A 6 -17.51 2.20 12.57
C VAL A 6 -18.22 3.42 13.16
N ALA A 7 -19.22 3.22 14.03
CA ALA A 7 -19.89 4.31 14.73
C ALA A 7 -18.92 5.12 15.60
N THR A 8 -18.01 4.43 16.31
CA THR A 8 -16.98 5.08 17.15
C THR A 8 -16.04 5.96 16.31
N VAL A 9 -15.62 5.48 15.13
CA VAL A 9 -14.80 6.27 14.21
C VAL A 9 -15.60 7.42 13.59
N ALA A 10 -16.85 7.18 13.19
CA ALA A 10 -17.74 8.21 12.62
C ALA A 10 -17.95 9.38 13.60
N GLN A 11 -18.10 9.08 14.89
CA GLN A 11 -18.24 10.10 15.95
C GLN A 11 -17.03 11.04 16.05
N LYS A 12 -15.81 10.57 15.73
CA LYS A 12 -14.60 11.45 15.68
C LYS A 12 -14.74 12.57 14.65
N TYR A 13 -15.61 12.39 13.67
CA TYR A 13 -15.90 13.34 12.60
C TYR A 13 -17.27 13.99 12.73
N GLN A 14 -17.97 13.78 13.85
CA GLN A 14 -19.32 14.32 14.11
C GLN A 14 -20.35 13.87 13.08
N LEU A 15 -20.23 12.64 12.59
CA LEU A 15 -21.13 12.02 11.63
C LEU A 15 -21.86 10.82 12.27
N SER A 16 -23.05 10.52 11.78
CA SER A 16 -23.67 9.21 12.04
C SER A 16 -22.90 8.09 11.33
N GLU A 17 -23.06 6.84 11.79
CA GLU A 17 -22.45 5.68 11.14
C GLU A 17 -22.85 5.59 9.65
N GLN A 18 -24.12 5.88 9.34
CA GLN A 18 -24.66 5.81 8.00
C GLN A 18 -24.06 6.88 7.08
N GLU A 19 -24.05 8.15 7.51
CA GLU A 19 -23.46 9.24 6.74
C GLU A 19 -21.97 9.03 6.50
N PHE A 20 -21.25 8.59 7.53
CA PHE A 20 -19.83 8.29 7.42
C PHE A 20 -19.58 7.18 6.41
N ARG A 21 -20.33 6.07 6.52
CA ARG A 21 -20.23 4.96 5.56
C ARG A 21 -20.47 5.45 4.14
N GLU A 22 -21.57 6.16 3.89
CA GLU A 22 -21.92 6.65 2.57
C GLU A 22 -20.84 7.58 1.98
N ALA A 23 -20.28 8.48 2.81
CA ALA A 23 -19.19 9.35 2.41
C ALA A 23 -17.93 8.56 2.02
N ILE A 24 -17.55 7.54 2.81
CA ILE A 24 -16.36 6.72 2.51
C ILE A 24 -16.56 5.92 1.23
N PHE A 25 -17.72 5.28 1.04
CA PHE A 25 -18.03 4.55 -0.19
C PHE A 25 -17.98 5.45 -1.43
N LYS A 26 -18.53 6.67 -1.37
CA LYS A 26 -18.56 7.58 -2.53
C LYS A 26 -17.21 8.22 -2.86
N THR A 27 -16.30 8.34 -1.89
CA THR A 27 -15.10 9.17 -2.05
C THR A 27 -13.77 8.42 -1.99
N CYS A 28 -13.75 7.25 -1.33
CA CYS A 28 -12.52 6.54 -0.95
C CYS A 28 -12.47 5.08 -1.42
N ILE A 29 -13.60 4.49 -1.83
CA ILE A 29 -13.67 3.09 -2.23
C ILE A 29 -14.33 3.03 -3.60
N SER A 30 -13.58 2.60 -4.62
CA SER A 30 -14.05 2.61 -6.00
C SER A 30 -14.62 1.26 -6.46
N CYS A 31 -14.94 0.36 -5.53
CA CYS A 31 -15.44 -0.98 -5.84
C CYS A 31 -16.45 -1.44 -4.78
N ASP A 32 -17.24 -2.44 -5.14
CA ASP A 32 -18.13 -3.10 -4.19
C ASP A 32 -17.31 -3.91 -3.18
N ILE A 33 -17.67 -3.79 -1.90
CA ILE A 33 -17.01 -4.47 -0.80
C ILE A 33 -18.03 -4.99 0.20
N SER A 34 -17.68 -6.09 0.86
CA SER A 34 -18.43 -6.65 1.98
C SER A 34 -18.35 -5.78 3.23
N ASN A 35 -19.29 -5.99 4.15
CA ASN A 35 -19.24 -5.33 5.47
C ASN A 35 -17.98 -5.70 6.27
N ALA A 36 -17.45 -6.91 6.10
CA ALA A 36 -16.22 -7.35 6.75
C ALA A 36 -15.00 -6.59 6.22
N GLU A 37 -14.89 -6.44 4.90
CA GLU A 37 -13.81 -5.66 4.27
C GLU A 37 -13.87 -4.18 4.67
N PHE A 38 -15.07 -3.60 4.71
CA PHE A 38 -15.25 -2.23 5.19
C PHE A 38 -14.80 -2.08 6.65
N LEU A 39 -15.15 -3.04 7.51
CA LEU A 39 -14.73 -3.03 8.90
C LEU A 39 -13.20 -3.09 9.04
N VAL A 40 -12.53 -3.97 8.28
CA VAL A 40 -11.06 -4.07 8.27
C VAL A 40 -10.41 -2.78 7.77
N PHE A 41 -10.98 -2.15 6.73
CA PHE A 41 -10.49 -0.87 6.23
C PHE A 41 -10.58 0.24 7.29
N ILE A 42 -11.73 0.35 7.97
CA ILE A 42 -11.92 1.34 9.04
C ILE A 42 -11.04 1.02 10.25
N TYR A 43 -10.83 -0.25 10.58
CA TYR A 43 -9.89 -0.68 11.61
C TYR A 43 -8.48 -0.16 11.33
N LEU A 44 -7.94 -0.41 10.13
CA LEU A 44 -6.60 0.06 9.74
C LEU A 44 -6.50 1.59 9.72
N ALA A 45 -7.52 2.27 9.17
CA ALA A 45 -7.55 3.73 9.17
C ALA A 45 -7.49 4.28 10.61
N ASN A 46 -8.25 3.69 11.53
CA ASN A 46 -8.28 4.10 12.92
C ASN A 46 -6.98 3.77 13.67
N ASP A 47 -6.44 2.56 13.46
CA ASP A 47 -5.22 2.07 14.11
C ASP A 47 -4.01 2.95 13.78
N TYR A 48 -3.85 3.30 12.49
CA TYR A 48 -2.82 4.24 12.04
C TYR A 48 -3.19 5.72 12.23
N GLY A 49 -4.36 6.04 12.80
CA GLY A 49 -4.81 7.41 12.99
C GLY A 49 -5.00 8.20 11.70
N LEU A 50 -5.23 7.53 10.58
CA LEU A 50 -5.45 8.08 9.25
C LEU A 50 -6.90 8.53 9.07
N ASN A 51 -7.13 9.63 8.36
CA ASN A 51 -8.45 10.16 8.06
C ASN A 51 -8.85 9.84 6.61
N PRO A 52 -9.80 8.91 6.40
CA PRO A 52 -10.29 8.57 5.06
C PRO A 52 -10.95 9.76 4.35
N LEU A 53 -11.70 10.62 5.06
CA LEU A 53 -12.38 11.79 4.48
C LEU A 53 -11.40 12.83 3.90
N ARG A 54 -10.12 12.79 4.30
CA ARG A 54 -9.03 13.62 3.75
C ARG A 54 -8.20 12.90 2.70
N LYS A 55 -8.61 11.70 2.28
CA LYS A 55 -7.84 10.78 1.41
C LYS A 55 -6.43 10.50 1.92
N GLU A 56 -6.25 10.48 3.25
CA GLU A 56 -5.00 10.01 3.86
C GLU A 56 -4.85 8.49 3.64
N ILE A 57 -5.97 7.78 3.61
CA ILE A 57 -6.10 6.36 3.24
C ILE A 57 -7.34 6.16 2.37
N TYR A 58 -7.25 5.29 1.38
CA TYR A 58 -8.35 4.90 0.48
C TYR A 58 -8.20 3.42 0.11
N ALA A 59 -9.18 2.83 -0.56
CA ALA A 59 -9.13 1.42 -0.96
C ALA A 59 -9.19 1.28 -2.48
N ILE A 60 -8.38 0.38 -3.02
CA ILE A 60 -8.48 -0.05 -4.42
C ILE A 60 -8.88 -1.53 -4.49
N PRO A 61 -9.54 -1.97 -5.57
CA PRO A 61 -9.88 -3.38 -5.74
C PRO A 61 -8.61 -4.25 -5.77
N LYS A 62 -8.66 -5.36 -5.05
CA LYS A 62 -7.66 -6.43 -5.10
C LYS A 62 -8.08 -7.45 -6.16
N ARG A 63 -7.15 -7.83 -7.02
CA ARG A 63 -7.34 -8.90 -7.99
C ARG A 63 -7.59 -10.22 -7.27
N GLY A 64 -8.58 -10.99 -7.72
CA GLY A 64 -9.01 -12.21 -7.04
C GLY A 64 -9.92 -11.98 -5.82
N GLY A 65 -10.34 -10.74 -5.55
CA GLY A 65 -11.34 -10.41 -4.54
C GLY A 65 -10.78 -9.59 -3.37
N GLY A 66 -11.65 -8.74 -2.83
CA GLY A 66 -11.38 -7.82 -1.73
C GLY A 66 -10.68 -6.53 -2.11
N ILE A 67 -10.02 -5.91 -1.13
CA ILE A 67 -9.42 -4.58 -1.27
C ILE A 67 -7.98 -4.52 -0.78
N ILE A 68 -7.26 -3.54 -1.30
CA ILE A 68 -5.94 -3.14 -0.82
C ILE A 68 -6.07 -1.72 -0.22
N PRO A 69 -5.82 -1.54 1.09
CA PRO A 69 -5.75 -0.23 1.71
C PRO A 69 -4.49 0.52 1.23
N VAL A 70 -4.71 1.65 0.57
CA VAL A 70 -3.66 2.52 0.02
C VAL A 70 -3.57 3.81 0.81
N VAL A 71 -2.36 4.13 1.26
CA VAL A 71 -2.06 5.36 1.99
C VAL A 71 -1.40 6.35 1.05
N GLY A 72 -1.99 7.54 0.97
CA GLY A 72 -1.43 8.63 0.18
C GLY A 72 -0.15 9.18 0.83
N TYR A 73 0.69 9.87 0.05
CA TYR A 73 1.95 10.44 0.57
C TYR A 73 1.78 11.28 1.85
N ARG A 74 0.69 12.06 1.94
CA ARG A 74 0.37 12.84 3.15
C ARG A 74 0.02 11.96 4.35
N GLY A 75 -0.64 10.82 4.13
CA GLY A 75 -0.91 9.84 5.18
C GLY A 75 0.38 9.21 5.71
N TRP A 76 1.31 8.84 4.82
CA TRP A 76 2.64 8.35 5.22
C TRP A 76 3.41 9.36 6.07
N LEU A 77 3.45 10.62 5.65
CA LEU A 77 4.08 11.67 6.47
C LEU A 77 3.43 11.81 7.84
N LYS A 78 2.09 11.73 7.90
CA LYS A 78 1.35 11.82 9.15
C LYS A 78 1.74 10.69 10.11
N ILE A 79 1.71 9.43 9.67
CA ILE A 79 2.00 8.28 10.55
C ILE A 79 3.45 8.30 11.04
N ILE A 80 4.39 8.74 10.19
CA ILE A 80 5.81 8.89 10.56
C ILE A 80 5.96 9.98 11.62
N HIS A 81 5.41 11.16 11.37
CA HIS A 81 5.55 12.30 12.29
C HIS A 81 4.80 12.10 13.61
N SER A 82 3.71 11.33 13.62
CA SER A 82 2.99 10.99 14.85
C SER A 82 3.66 9.87 15.65
N HIS A 83 4.65 9.17 15.09
CA HIS A 83 5.28 8.05 15.78
C HIS A 83 6.03 8.55 17.04
N PRO A 84 5.79 7.99 18.25
CA PRO A 84 6.35 8.51 19.50
C PRO A 84 7.88 8.63 19.51
N ASN A 85 8.55 7.70 18.84
CA ASN A 85 10.02 7.63 18.77
C ASN A 85 10.63 8.44 17.63
N TYR A 86 9.84 9.00 16.71
CA TYR A 86 10.37 9.79 15.60
C TYR A 86 11.04 11.08 16.10
N ARG A 87 12.19 11.42 15.53
CA ARG A 87 12.90 12.68 15.81
C ARG A 87 13.09 13.54 14.57
N LYS A 88 13.67 12.97 13.50
CA LYS A 88 13.94 13.67 12.24
C LYS A 88 14.16 12.65 11.12
N MET A 89 14.08 13.12 9.89
CA MET A 89 14.39 12.35 8.69
C MET A 89 15.37 13.13 7.82
N LYS A 90 16.25 12.43 7.12
CA LYS A 90 17.08 12.97 6.03
C LYS A 90 16.87 12.14 4.77
N ILE A 91 16.82 12.81 3.63
CA ILE A 91 16.75 12.18 2.32
C ILE A 91 17.96 12.65 1.52
N LYS A 92 18.69 11.71 0.92
CA LYS A 92 19.82 11.96 0.05
C LYS A 92 19.56 11.35 -1.32
N GLU A 93 19.60 12.19 -2.34
CA GLU A 93 19.58 11.76 -3.74
C GLU A 93 21.00 11.45 -4.18
N ASN A 94 21.19 10.31 -4.84
CA ASN A 94 22.48 9.89 -5.39
C ASN A 94 22.36 9.84 -6.91
N PHE A 95 23.28 10.50 -7.60
CA PHE A 95 23.35 10.56 -9.05
C PHE A 95 24.56 9.78 -9.56
N ASP A 96 24.45 9.18 -10.75
CA ASP A 96 25.57 8.53 -11.43
C ASP A 96 26.56 9.56 -12.02
N LYS A 97 27.61 9.08 -12.69
CA LYS A 97 28.65 9.94 -13.26
C LYS A 97 28.12 10.81 -14.41
N GLU A 98 27.05 10.36 -15.04
CA GLU A 98 26.35 11.01 -16.13
C GLU A 98 25.29 12.01 -15.65
N GLY A 99 25.09 12.13 -14.33
CA GLY A 99 24.13 13.05 -13.72
C GLY A 99 22.70 12.54 -13.69
N ASN A 100 22.45 11.26 -13.96
CA ASN A 100 21.14 10.65 -13.85
C ASN A 100 20.87 10.17 -12.42
N LEU A 101 19.61 10.21 -12.00
CA LEU A 101 19.20 9.70 -10.69
C LEU A 101 19.47 8.19 -10.61
N PHE A 102 20.33 7.79 -9.67
CA PHE A 102 20.72 6.40 -9.46
C PHE A 102 19.93 5.77 -8.30
N SER A 103 19.89 6.45 -7.16
CA SER A 103 19.20 5.96 -5.96
C SER A 103 18.79 7.10 -5.04
N VAL A 104 17.91 6.80 -4.08
CA VAL A 104 17.60 7.70 -2.97
C VAL A 104 17.73 6.93 -1.66
N THR A 105 18.47 7.51 -0.72
CA THR A 105 18.63 6.99 0.64
C THR A 105 17.78 7.83 1.60
N CYS A 106 16.93 7.17 2.38
CA CYS A 106 16.19 7.78 3.48
C CYS A 106 16.78 7.29 4.80
N ALA A 107 17.10 8.23 5.69
CA ALA A 107 17.60 7.99 7.04
C ALA A 107 16.61 8.54 8.07
N MET A 108 16.08 7.67 8.93
CA MET A 108 15.16 8.03 10.01
C MET A 108 15.88 7.96 11.34
N TYR A 109 15.82 9.06 12.09
CA TYR A 109 16.44 9.18 13.40
C TYR A 109 15.38 9.12 14.48
N PHE A 110 15.73 8.43 15.57
CA PHE A 110 14.86 8.28 16.72
C PHE A 110 15.31 9.17 17.88
N LYS A 111 14.46 9.33 18.89
CA LYS A 111 14.75 10.20 20.05
C LYS A 111 15.88 9.66 20.93
N ASN A 112 15.93 8.35 21.13
CA ASN A 112 16.83 7.69 22.07
C ASN A 112 17.85 6.78 21.36
N ASP A 113 18.01 6.93 20.05
CA ASP A 113 18.99 6.18 19.25
C ASP A 113 20.01 7.15 18.65
N PRO A 114 21.32 6.96 18.90
CA PRO A 114 22.34 7.74 18.24
C PRO A 114 22.40 7.49 16.73
N GLU A 115 22.11 6.26 16.28
CA GLU A 115 22.22 5.85 14.89
C GLU A 115 20.86 5.90 14.18
N PRO A 116 20.81 6.33 12.91
CA PRO A 116 19.59 6.28 12.12
C PRO A 116 19.32 4.86 11.59
N PHE A 117 18.06 4.55 11.33
CA PHE A 117 17.72 3.49 10.38
C PHE A 117 17.81 4.05 8.96
N GLU A 118 18.60 3.42 8.10
CA GLU A 118 18.81 3.86 6.72
C GLU A 118 18.35 2.80 5.72
N LEU A 119 17.69 3.25 4.66
CA LEU A 119 17.27 2.40 3.56
C LEU A 119 17.46 3.12 2.24
N THR A 120 17.94 2.41 1.23
CA THR A 120 18.19 2.92 -0.12
C THR A 120 17.30 2.21 -1.13
N GLU A 121 16.57 3.00 -1.92
CA GLU A 121 15.80 2.53 -3.07
C GLU A 121 16.53 2.87 -4.36
N TYR A 122 16.57 1.93 -5.31
CA TYR A 122 17.28 2.08 -6.58
C TYR A 122 16.31 2.48 -7.69
N PHE A 123 16.65 3.55 -8.43
CA PHE A 123 15.76 4.10 -9.46
C PHE A 123 15.34 3.06 -10.50
N LYS A 124 16.28 2.20 -10.91
CA LYS A 124 16.06 1.15 -11.91
C LYS A 124 15.02 0.11 -11.48
N GLU A 125 14.90 -0.17 -10.18
CA GLU A 125 13.97 -1.17 -9.64
C GLU A 125 12.59 -0.57 -9.36
N CYS A 126 12.55 0.70 -8.95
CA CYS A 126 11.29 1.36 -8.59
C CYS A 126 10.56 1.96 -9.79
N LYS A 127 11.29 2.41 -10.82
CA LYS A 127 10.70 3.14 -11.95
C LYS A 127 9.66 2.29 -12.66
N ARG A 128 8.46 2.85 -12.83
CA ARG A 128 7.35 2.26 -13.58
C ARG A 128 7.03 3.10 -14.81
N ASN A 129 6.48 2.48 -15.84
CA ASN A 129 5.97 3.21 -17.01
C ASN A 129 4.57 3.77 -16.73
N THR A 130 4.49 4.74 -15.83
CA THR A 130 3.24 5.43 -15.49
C THR A 130 3.43 6.94 -15.62
N GLU A 131 2.34 7.68 -15.79
CA GLU A 131 2.40 9.13 -15.94
C GLU A 131 3.16 9.84 -14.79
N PRO A 132 2.93 9.55 -13.49
CA PRO A 132 3.68 10.21 -12.41
C PRO A 132 5.18 9.92 -12.44
N TRP A 133 5.59 8.69 -12.75
CA TRP A 133 6.99 8.32 -12.86
C TRP A 133 7.66 8.94 -14.09
N ASN A 134 6.92 9.12 -15.17
CA ASN A 134 7.41 9.76 -16.40
C ASN A 134 7.54 11.28 -16.23
N GLN A 135 6.62 11.94 -15.52
CA GLN A 135 6.65 13.38 -15.29
C GLN A 135 7.57 13.79 -14.12
N TRP A 136 7.59 13.04 -13.02
CA TRP A 136 8.31 13.40 -11.80
C TRP A 136 9.11 12.24 -11.18
N PRO A 137 10.05 11.63 -11.93
CA PRO A 137 10.78 10.44 -11.50
C PRO A 137 11.52 10.62 -10.17
N VAL A 138 12.19 11.77 -9.98
CA VAL A 138 12.94 12.05 -8.74
C VAL A 138 12.01 12.14 -7.53
N ARG A 139 10.85 12.79 -7.71
CA ARG A 139 9.86 12.92 -6.64
C ARG A 139 9.28 11.57 -6.25
N MET A 140 8.98 10.72 -7.23
CA MET A 140 8.46 9.37 -7.01
C MET A 140 9.47 8.51 -6.25
N LEU A 141 10.76 8.55 -6.63
CA LEU A 141 11.79 7.79 -5.92
C LEU A 141 11.99 8.29 -4.48
N ARG A 142 11.94 9.61 -4.24
CA ARG A 142 11.95 10.16 -2.86
C ARG A 142 10.81 9.64 -2.01
N HIS A 143 9.59 9.62 -2.56
CA HIS A 143 8.44 9.07 -1.84
C HIS A 143 8.64 7.58 -1.55
N LYS A 144 9.17 6.82 -2.52
CA LYS A 144 9.40 5.38 -2.34
C LYS A 144 10.41 5.09 -1.24
N ALA A 145 11.57 5.75 -1.27
CA ALA A 145 12.60 5.61 -0.24
C ALA A 145 12.08 5.98 1.15
N LEU A 146 11.29 7.05 1.26
CA LEU A 146 10.67 7.45 2.51
C LEU A 146 9.73 6.37 3.05
N ILE A 147 8.82 5.89 2.21
CA ILE A 147 7.78 4.94 2.61
C ILE A 147 8.41 3.60 2.99
N GLN A 148 9.33 3.08 2.18
CA GLN A 148 10.01 1.82 2.47
C GLN A 148 10.84 1.92 3.74
N CYS A 149 11.64 2.98 3.90
CA CYS A 149 12.38 3.22 5.14
C CYS A 149 11.44 3.24 6.36
N ALA A 150 10.28 3.90 6.25
CA ALA A 150 9.27 3.92 7.32
C ALA A 150 8.71 2.53 7.64
N CYS A 151 8.37 1.74 6.61
CA CYS A 151 7.82 0.40 6.79
C CYS A 151 8.80 -0.51 7.53
N TYR A 152 10.09 -0.49 7.17
CA TYR A 152 11.12 -1.28 7.85
C TYR A 152 11.44 -0.74 9.24
N ALA A 153 11.53 0.58 9.40
CA ALA A 153 11.90 1.24 10.65
C ALA A 153 10.82 1.12 11.75
N PHE A 154 9.54 1.21 11.36
CA PHE A 154 8.42 1.24 12.31
C PHE A 154 7.54 -0.02 12.25
N GLY A 155 7.75 -0.93 11.31
CA GLY A 155 6.98 -2.16 11.19
C GLY A 155 5.54 -1.96 10.67
N PHE A 156 5.30 -0.91 9.88
CA PHE A 156 3.98 -0.66 9.30
C PHE A 156 3.55 -1.81 8.37
N SER A 157 2.34 -2.32 8.55
CA SER A 157 1.79 -3.47 7.81
C SER A 157 0.30 -3.31 7.49
N GLY A 158 -0.17 -3.99 6.45
CA GLY A 158 -1.58 -3.94 6.03
C GLY A 158 -1.99 -2.66 5.28
N ILE A 159 -1.07 -1.71 5.12
CA ILE A 159 -1.22 -0.48 4.33
C ILE A 159 -0.10 -0.38 3.30
N TYR A 160 -0.43 0.14 2.12
CA TYR A 160 0.49 0.16 0.97
C TYR A 160 0.52 1.53 0.31
N ASP A 161 1.62 1.86 -0.38
CA ASP A 161 1.58 2.92 -1.37
C ASP A 161 0.94 2.42 -2.67
N LYS A 162 0.56 3.36 -3.56
CA LYS A 162 -0.14 3.00 -4.80
C LYS A 162 0.68 2.06 -5.69
N ASP A 163 1.98 2.27 -5.82
CA ASP A 163 2.82 1.43 -6.68
C ASP A 163 2.94 0.01 -6.11
N GLU A 164 3.01 -0.12 -4.79
CA GLU A 164 3.01 -1.42 -4.13
C GLU A 164 1.68 -2.15 -4.28
N ALA A 165 0.56 -1.44 -4.13
CA ALA A 165 -0.77 -2.01 -4.35
C ALA A 165 -0.97 -2.49 -5.80
N GLU A 166 -0.45 -1.75 -6.78
CA GLU A 166 -0.43 -2.19 -8.18
C GLU A 166 0.45 -3.44 -8.37
N ARG A 167 1.63 -3.49 -7.77
CA ARG A 167 2.50 -4.68 -7.83
C ARG A 167 1.86 -5.93 -7.22
N ILE A 168 1.14 -5.79 -6.11
CA ILE A 168 0.37 -6.90 -5.53
C ILE A 168 -0.61 -7.46 -6.57
N ASN A 169 -1.36 -6.58 -7.25
CA ASN A 169 -2.31 -6.98 -8.29
C ASN A 169 -1.61 -7.59 -9.53
N GLU A 170 -0.47 -7.06 -9.95
CA GLU A 170 0.36 -7.62 -11.02
C GLU A 170 0.89 -9.02 -10.68
N ALA A 171 1.37 -9.23 -9.46
CA ALA A 171 1.84 -10.52 -8.99
C ALA A 171 0.73 -11.58 -8.99
N ILE A 172 -0.47 -11.20 -8.52
CA ILE A 172 -1.65 -12.08 -8.57
C ILE A 172 -1.98 -12.43 -10.04
N TYR A 173 -1.98 -11.44 -10.93
CA TYR A 173 -2.23 -11.70 -12.35
C TYR A 173 -1.25 -12.69 -12.98
N LEU A 174 0.05 -12.49 -12.73
CA LEU A 174 1.08 -13.39 -13.25
C LEU A 174 0.93 -14.80 -12.69
N SER A 175 0.53 -14.94 -11.43
CA SER A 175 0.25 -16.25 -10.83
C SER A 175 -0.94 -16.95 -11.49
N GLU A 176 -1.99 -16.22 -11.86
CA GLU A 176 -3.16 -16.77 -12.57
C GLU A 176 -2.80 -17.25 -13.98
N ILE A 177 -1.98 -16.49 -14.73
CA ILE A 177 -1.53 -16.90 -16.07
C ILE A 177 -0.64 -18.15 -16.02
N ASN A 178 0.29 -18.18 -15.06
CA ASN A 178 1.23 -19.28 -14.89
C ASN A 178 0.55 -20.55 -14.36
N TYR A 179 -0.67 -20.44 -13.82
CA TYR A 179 -1.52 -21.57 -13.41
C TYR A 179 -2.26 -22.21 -14.61
N THR A 180 -1.74 -22.16 -15.83
CA THR A 180 -2.24 -23.02 -16.91
C THR A 180 -2.01 -24.49 -16.48
N PRO A 181 -3.05 -25.31 -16.27
CA PRO A 181 -2.84 -26.68 -15.83
C PRO A 181 -2.11 -27.44 -16.93
N LYS A 182 -0.88 -27.90 -16.65
CA LYS A 182 -0.11 -28.80 -17.53
C LYS A 182 -0.74 -30.20 -17.68
N THR A 183 -2.03 -30.39 -17.38
CA THR A 183 -2.62 -31.72 -17.19
C THR A 183 -4.03 -31.84 -17.77
N ILE A 184 -4.16 -31.72 -19.09
CA ILE A 184 -5.29 -32.35 -19.82
C ILE A 184 -4.78 -33.29 -20.94
N GLY A 185 -3.46 -33.29 -21.23
CA GLY A 185 -2.87 -34.19 -22.23
C GLY A 185 -2.68 -35.65 -21.78
N PHE A 186 -2.61 -35.93 -20.47
CA PHE A 186 -2.27 -37.27 -19.96
C PHE A 186 -3.49 -38.15 -19.65
N LEU A 187 -4.64 -37.58 -19.31
CA LEU A 187 -5.82 -38.38 -18.94
C LEU A 187 -6.55 -38.97 -20.16
N MET A 188 -6.45 -38.33 -21.34
CA MET A 188 -7.03 -38.84 -22.59
C MET A 188 -6.25 -40.00 -23.22
N ILE A 189 -4.98 -40.21 -22.84
CA ILE A 189 -4.19 -41.35 -23.32
C ILE A 189 -4.53 -42.63 -22.53
N TYR A 190 -4.84 -42.50 -21.23
CA TYR A 190 -5.17 -43.66 -20.39
C TYR A 190 -6.58 -44.21 -20.64
N LEU A 191 -7.56 -43.36 -20.93
CA LEU A 191 -8.93 -43.80 -21.25
C LEU A 191 -9.07 -44.41 -22.66
N ARG A 192 -8.07 -44.28 -23.53
CA ARG A 192 -8.05 -44.89 -24.86
C ARG A 192 -7.35 -46.25 -24.90
N LYS A 193 -6.59 -46.61 -23.86
CA LYS A 193 -5.87 -47.90 -23.76
C LYS A 193 -6.63 -49.00 -22.99
N SER A 194 -7.78 -48.72 -22.36
CA SER A 194 -8.59 -49.75 -21.68
C SER A 194 -9.77 -50.27 -22.52
N LYS A 195 -9.80 -49.99 -23.83
CA LYS A 195 -10.84 -50.45 -24.76
C LYS A 195 -10.32 -51.34 -25.90
N ASN A 196 -9.12 -51.90 -25.77
CA ASN A 196 -8.62 -52.98 -26.63
C ASN A 196 -8.32 -54.20 -25.77
#